data_AF-A0A402CT30-F1
#
_entry.id   AF-A0A402CT30-F1
#
_cell.length_a   1.000
_cell.length_b   1.000
_cell.length_c   1.000
_cell.angle_alpha   90.00
_cell.angle_beta   90.00
_cell.angle_gamma   90.00
#
_symmetry.space_group_name_H-M   'P 1'
#
loop_
_entity.id
_entity.type
_entity.pdbx_description
1 polymer ?
#
loop_
_entity_poly.entity_id
_entity_poly.type
_entity_poly.pdbx_seq_one_letter_code
_entity_poly.pdbx_strand_id
1 'polypeptide(L)'
;MEKSLVVQGKSIEAVLERAALLLHCEPRRVAHEVLQEGNPARGVLFKLRVTEVAPSVADLTNEEDDGLEFGAPMPWLAGALAPLMPDAFCKALDEAFNKALEEQPTHTVSAPPPVSDQPVREIAGGVGPATGNVTHSGDVRIHGDVAKGMRIKASGSIHIFGDVEAAVLDAGGDIVVTGGFLGSARSSHGRISCKFLQGAHVEALRGSIAIQESSVHSFLEAGGSIIVRGSVMGGSCYGHEIVEAKSAGSLSGIPTVLIAGHNKHLMDRVDAIRARAERDVRLLGECQRLRDELLPVEERGDELPIEDRVRLWVAAIRKGRIHADLMRLSSEKSAALGMINKNHAARVSVTDKIFPKVKVLVDDAPLEVRAVTQFVSLTKDYEIGQIRMTPYQ
;
A
#
# COMPACT_ATOMS: atom_id res chain seq x y z
N MET A 1 -9.94 -22.54 20.54
CA MET A 1 -10.14 -21.79 21.81
C MET A 1 -11.59 -21.97 22.24
N GLU A 2 -11.85 -22.60 23.39
CA GLU A 2 -13.21 -22.67 23.94
C GLU A 2 -13.64 -21.27 24.40
N LYS A 3 -14.76 -20.75 23.89
CA LYS A 3 -15.36 -19.49 24.35
C LYS A 3 -16.77 -19.78 24.84
N SER A 4 -17.09 -19.40 26.07
CA SER A 4 -18.43 -19.50 26.64
C SER A 4 -19.12 -18.16 26.59
N LEU A 5 -20.28 -18.08 25.93
CA LEU A 5 -21.10 -16.87 25.84
C LEU A 5 -22.34 -17.05 26.71
N VAL A 6 -22.65 -16.06 27.55
CA VAL A 6 -23.85 -16.05 28.38
C VAL A 6 -24.81 -15.02 27.81
N VAL A 7 -25.98 -15.49 27.34
CA VAL A 7 -26.96 -14.64 26.67
C VAL A 7 -28.32 -14.84 27.32
N GLN A 8 -29.00 -13.74 27.61
CA GLN A 8 -30.31 -13.74 28.26
C GLN A 8 -31.43 -13.56 27.23
N GLY A 9 -32.44 -14.42 27.30
CA GLY A 9 -33.61 -14.33 26.42
C GLY A 9 -34.81 -15.11 26.95
N LYS A 10 -35.94 -14.93 26.28
CA LYS A 10 -37.24 -15.52 26.67
C LYS A 10 -37.47 -16.91 26.09
N SER A 11 -36.78 -17.26 25.00
CA SER A 11 -36.79 -18.57 24.34
C SER A 11 -35.40 -18.89 23.79
N ILE A 12 -35.11 -20.18 23.55
CA ILE A 12 -33.81 -20.63 23.01
C ILE A 12 -33.54 -20.01 21.63
N GLU A 13 -34.56 -19.90 20.78
CA GLU A 13 -34.45 -19.29 19.45
C GLU A 13 -34.03 -17.82 19.51
N ALA A 14 -34.66 -17.03 20.39
CA ALA A 14 -34.32 -15.62 20.57
C ALA A 14 -32.90 -15.42 21.14
N VAL A 15 -32.41 -16.40 21.89
CA VAL A 15 -31.05 -16.39 22.46
C VAL A 15 -30.02 -16.74 21.39
N LEU A 16 -30.32 -17.71 20.52
CA LEU A 16 -29.47 -18.09 19.40
C LEU A 16 -29.35 -16.98 18.35
N GLU A 17 -30.45 -16.29 18.01
CA GLU A 17 -30.41 -15.12 17.12
C GLU A 17 -29.54 -14.00 17.69
N ARG A 18 -29.65 -13.74 19.00
CA ARG A 18 -28.88 -12.69 19.66
C ARG A 18 -27.40 -13.05 19.79
N ALA A 19 -27.09 -14.32 20.02
CA ALA A 19 -25.72 -14.82 20.00
C ALA A 19 -25.10 -14.76 18.59
N ALA A 20 -25.89 -15.10 17.55
CA ALA A 20 -25.49 -15.00 16.15
C ALA A 20 -25.19 -13.55 15.72
N LEU A 21 -25.97 -12.59 16.24
CA LEU A 21 -25.77 -11.15 16.04
C LEU A 21 -24.46 -10.64 16.68
N LEU A 22 -24.14 -11.13 17.88
CA LEU A 22 -22.91 -10.78 18.62
C LEU A 22 -21.66 -11.43 18.01
N LEU A 23 -21.81 -12.58 17.37
CA LEU A 23 -20.72 -13.35 16.76
C LEU A 23 -20.60 -13.14 15.24
N HIS A 24 -21.47 -12.33 14.65
CA HIS A 24 -21.53 -12.04 13.21
C HIS A 24 -21.61 -13.29 12.32
N CYS A 25 -22.40 -14.28 12.71
CA CYS A 25 -22.62 -15.53 11.96
C CYS A 25 -24.12 -15.85 11.78
N GLU A 26 -24.47 -16.76 10.86
CA GLU A 26 -25.87 -17.21 10.71
C GLU A 26 -26.34 -18.06 11.91
N PRO A 27 -27.59 -17.91 12.38
CA PRO A 27 -28.08 -18.57 13.61
C PRO A 27 -27.99 -20.11 13.58
N ARG A 28 -28.09 -20.72 12.39
CA ARG A 28 -28.01 -22.18 12.23
C ARG A 28 -26.60 -22.76 12.34
N ARG A 29 -25.56 -21.93 12.35
CA ARG A 29 -24.14 -22.37 12.39
C ARG A 29 -23.57 -22.43 13.81
N VAL A 30 -24.35 -22.12 14.83
CA VAL A 30 -23.92 -22.19 16.24
C VAL A 30 -24.23 -23.59 16.79
N ALA A 31 -23.22 -24.47 16.82
CA ALA A 31 -23.32 -25.71 17.60
C ALA A 31 -23.43 -25.35 19.09
N HIS A 32 -24.40 -25.94 19.80
CA HIS A 32 -24.71 -25.57 21.18
C HIS A 32 -24.95 -26.79 22.08
N GLU A 33 -24.47 -26.70 23.32
CA GLU A 33 -24.78 -27.60 24.43
C GLU A 33 -25.27 -26.72 25.58
N VAL A 34 -26.52 -26.91 26.04
CA VAL A 34 -27.14 -26.09 27.09
C VAL A 34 -26.66 -26.60 28.45
N LEU A 35 -25.79 -25.83 29.11
CA LEU A 35 -25.12 -26.29 30.33
C LEU A 35 -25.93 -26.06 31.62
N GLN A 36 -26.89 -25.14 31.66
CA GLN A 36 -27.75 -24.90 32.83
C GLN A 36 -29.00 -24.07 32.48
N GLU A 37 -30.17 -24.47 33.00
CA GLU A 37 -31.42 -23.70 32.93
C GLU A 37 -31.68 -22.97 34.25
N GLY A 38 -31.93 -21.66 34.17
CA GLY A 38 -32.34 -20.82 35.31
C GLY A 38 -33.83 -20.45 35.24
N ASN A 39 -34.45 -20.31 36.42
CA ASN A 39 -35.90 -20.17 36.66
C ASN A 39 -36.65 -19.22 35.67
N PRO A 40 -37.76 -19.66 35.02
CA PRO A 40 -38.47 -18.95 33.95
C PRO A 40 -39.00 -17.54 34.29
N ALA A 41 -39.19 -17.20 35.57
CA ALA A 41 -39.86 -15.96 35.97
C ALA A 41 -39.01 -14.68 35.84
N ARG A 42 -37.68 -14.79 35.60
CA ARG A 42 -36.75 -13.63 35.51
C ARG A 42 -35.90 -13.60 34.23
N GLY A 43 -36.27 -14.37 33.23
CA GLY A 43 -35.51 -14.54 31.99
C GLY A 43 -34.44 -15.62 32.15
N VAL A 44 -34.41 -16.55 31.20
CA VAL A 44 -33.54 -17.73 31.25
C VAL A 44 -32.15 -17.33 30.73
N LEU A 45 -31.12 -17.65 31.53
CA LEU A 45 -29.72 -17.46 31.16
C LEU A 45 -29.21 -18.76 30.55
N PHE A 46 -28.78 -18.70 29.28
CA PHE A 46 -28.19 -19.86 28.62
C PHE A 46 -26.68 -19.66 28.53
N LYS A 47 -25.93 -20.64 29.05
CA LYS A 47 -24.49 -20.73 28.84
C LYS A 47 -24.26 -21.61 27.63
N LEU A 48 -23.83 -20.99 26.53
CA LEU A 48 -23.61 -21.66 25.25
C LEU A 48 -22.13 -21.99 25.09
N ARG A 49 -21.83 -23.23 24.73
CA ARG A 49 -20.53 -23.68 24.25
C ARG A 49 -20.51 -23.57 22.73
N VAL A 50 -19.64 -22.74 22.16
CA VAL A 50 -19.51 -22.53 20.71
C VAL A 50 -18.27 -23.27 20.21
N THR A 51 -18.45 -24.27 19.34
CA THR A 51 -17.34 -25.16 18.93
C THR A 51 -16.69 -24.85 17.58
N GLU A 52 -17.26 -24.06 16.68
CA GLU A 52 -16.55 -23.66 15.44
C GLU A 52 -17.24 -22.47 14.75
N VAL A 53 -16.49 -21.42 14.44
CA VAL A 53 -16.90 -20.37 13.49
C VAL A 53 -16.18 -20.69 12.18
N ALA A 54 -16.87 -21.33 11.24
CA ALA A 54 -16.28 -21.60 9.93
C ALA A 54 -15.99 -20.27 9.20
N PRO A 55 -14.74 -20.01 8.77
CA PRO A 55 -14.42 -18.80 8.04
C PRO A 55 -14.90 -18.93 6.61
N SER A 56 -15.78 -18.04 6.13
CA SER A 56 -15.87 -17.80 4.69
C SER A 56 -15.03 -16.58 4.38
N VAL A 57 -13.77 -16.83 4.04
CA VAL A 57 -12.93 -16.22 2.98
C VAL A 57 -11.50 -16.68 3.31
N ALA A 58 -11.11 -17.82 2.76
CA ALA A 58 -9.71 -18.11 2.49
C ALA A 58 -9.43 -17.60 1.09
N ASP A 59 -8.65 -16.51 0.99
CA ASP A 59 -7.46 -16.43 0.15
C ASP A 59 -6.86 -15.03 0.27
N LEU A 60 -5.52 -14.99 0.35
CA LEU A 60 -4.61 -13.83 0.50
C LEU A 60 -4.49 -13.36 1.97
N THR A 61 -3.39 -13.55 2.70
CA THR A 61 -2.00 -13.88 2.38
C THR A 61 -1.34 -14.43 3.65
N ASN A 62 -0.43 -15.39 3.48
CA ASN A 62 0.57 -15.72 4.49
C ASN A 62 1.46 -14.50 4.72
N GLU A 63 1.42 -13.91 5.91
CA GLU A 63 2.57 -13.24 6.52
C GLU A 63 2.62 -13.72 7.97
N GLU A 64 3.72 -14.41 8.28
CA GLU A 64 4.23 -14.55 9.64
C GLU A 64 4.50 -13.13 10.16
N ASP A 65 3.93 -12.75 11.31
CA ASP A 65 4.71 -12.06 12.34
C ASP A 65 3.90 -11.77 13.63
N ASP A 66 4.63 -12.02 14.71
CA ASP A 66 4.76 -11.22 15.92
C ASP A 66 3.65 -11.18 16.98
N GLY A 67 4.08 -11.61 18.17
CA GLY A 67 3.29 -11.68 19.39
C GLY A 67 2.72 -10.32 19.80
N LEU A 68 1.41 -10.29 19.97
CA LEU A 68 0.72 -9.33 20.81
C LEU A 68 0.14 -10.04 22.04
N GLU A 69 0.65 -9.68 23.21
CA GLU A 69 0.00 -9.96 24.50
C GLU A 69 -1.30 -9.14 24.58
N PHE A 70 -2.44 -9.82 24.68
CA PHE A 70 -3.74 -9.18 24.90
C PHE A 70 -4.03 -9.04 26.40
N GLY A 71 -4.30 -7.81 26.82
CA GLY A 71 -4.54 -7.40 28.21
C GLY A 71 -5.81 -7.96 28.88
N ALA A 72 -5.85 -7.77 30.20
CA ALA A 72 -6.81 -8.34 31.16
C ALA A 72 -8.29 -7.93 30.96
N PRO A 73 -9.26 -8.74 31.42
CA PRO A 73 -10.69 -8.46 31.24
C PRO A 73 -11.20 -7.28 32.10
N MET A 74 -12.05 -6.44 31.49
CA MET A 74 -12.71 -5.27 32.10
C MET A 74 -13.77 -5.65 33.16
N PRO A 75 -13.97 -4.82 34.21
CA PRO A 75 -14.98 -5.04 35.24
C PRO A 75 -16.38 -4.55 34.84
N TRP A 76 -17.39 -5.29 35.32
CA TRP A 76 -18.83 -5.10 35.21
C TRP A 76 -19.35 -3.81 35.87
N LEU A 77 -20.28 -3.09 35.21
CA LEU A 77 -21.09 -2.04 35.80
C LEU A 77 -22.57 -2.47 35.80
N ALA A 78 -23.14 -2.65 36.99
CA ALA A 78 -24.57 -2.91 37.19
C ALA A 78 -25.34 -1.58 37.25
N GLY A 79 -26.37 -1.42 36.40
CA GLY A 79 -27.28 -0.29 36.41
C GLY A 79 -28.55 -0.59 35.62
N ALA A 80 -29.71 -0.30 36.22
CA ALA A 80 -31.04 -0.70 35.77
C ALA A 80 -31.46 -0.13 34.40
N LEU A 81 -32.17 -0.94 33.61
CA LEU A 81 -32.74 -0.60 32.29
C LEU A 81 -34.00 0.27 32.43
N ALA A 82 -33.92 1.51 31.94
CA ALA A 82 -35.07 2.28 31.44
C ALA A 82 -35.06 2.23 29.90
N PRO A 83 -36.21 2.33 29.22
CA PRO A 83 -36.28 2.20 27.76
C PRO A 83 -35.68 3.43 27.09
N LEU A 84 -34.49 3.30 26.53
CA LEU A 84 -33.82 4.40 25.83
C LEU A 84 -34.11 4.32 24.32
N MET A 85 -34.78 5.37 23.84
CA MET A 85 -34.99 5.72 22.43
C MET A 85 -33.65 5.89 21.68
N PRO A 86 -33.65 5.80 20.33
CA PRO A 86 -32.45 5.65 19.48
C PRO A 86 -31.35 6.71 19.67
N ASP A 87 -31.72 7.95 20.00
CA ASP A 87 -30.78 9.07 20.05
C ASP A 87 -29.82 9.03 21.24
N ALA A 88 -30.22 8.38 22.35
CA ALA A 88 -29.40 8.31 23.55
C ALA A 88 -28.31 7.22 23.46
N PHE A 89 -28.54 6.17 22.66
CA PHE A 89 -27.55 5.12 22.44
C PHE A 89 -26.44 5.58 21.49
N CYS A 90 -26.77 6.37 20.46
CA CYS A 90 -25.78 6.99 19.59
C CYS A 90 -24.87 7.98 20.35
N LYS A 91 -25.44 8.80 21.26
CA LYS A 91 -24.64 9.69 22.12
C LYS A 91 -23.74 8.92 23.10
N ALA A 92 -24.23 7.82 23.67
CA ALA A 92 -23.43 7.01 24.58
C ALA A 92 -22.28 6.26 23.86
N LEU A 93 -22.48 5.87 22.59
CA LEU A 93 -21.43 5.29 21.75
C LEU A 93 -20.40 6.34 21.31
N ASP A 94 -20.83 7.55 20.94
CA ASP A 94 -19.92 8.65 20.60
C ASP A 94 -19.10 9.10 21.83
N GLU A 95 -19.69 9.14 23.02
CA GLU A 95 -18.97 9.43 24.28
C GLU A 95 -17.98 8.31 24.65
N ALA A 96 -18.37 7.04 24.50
CA ALA A 96 -17.47 5.90 24.75
C ALA A 96 -16.32 5.83 23.73
N PHE A 97 -16.57 6.20 22.47
CA PHE A 97 -15.56 6.24 21.41
C PHE A 97 -14.57 7.40 21.59
N ASN A 98 -15.05 8.59 21.97
CA ASN A 98 -14.19 9.74 22.26
C ASN A 98 -13.32 9.52 23.51
N LYS A 99 -13.84 8.83 24.52
CA LYS A 99 -13.07 8.47 25.72
C LYS A 99 -11.97 7.44 25.45
N ALA A 100 -12.19 6.52 24.50
CA ALA A 100 -11.16 5.57 24.05
C ALA A 100 -10.07 6.21 23.18
N LEU A 101 -10.33 7.38 22.59
CA LEU A 101 -9.34 8.17 21.84
C LEU A 101 -8.43 8.99 22.77
N GLU A 102 -8.91 9.41 23.94
CA GLU A 102 -8.13 10.15 24.94
C GLU A 102 -7.19 9.26 25.79
N GLU A 103 -7.45 7.95 25.86
CA GLU A 103 -6.65 6.98 26.65
C GLU A 103 -5.55 6.26 25.84
N GLN A 104 -5.28 6.69 24.61
CA GLN A 104 -4.13 6.17 23.86
C GLN A 104 -2.85 6.45 24.64
N PRO A 105 -2.05 5.43 25.02
CA PRO A 105 -0.78 5.67 25.69
C PRO A 105 0.09 6.51 24.75
N THR A 106 0.56 7.64 25.25
CA THR A 106 1.59 8.44 24.58
C THR A 106 2.77 7.53 24.33
N HIS A 107 2.95 7.11 23.07
CA HIS A 107 4.18 6.46 22.63
C HIS A 107 5.32 7.43 22.89
N THR A 108 6.03 7.20 23.98
CA THR A 108 7.32 7.84 24.22
C THR A 108 8.22 7.37 23.09
N VAL A 109 8.57 8.29 22.20
CA VAL A 109 9.61 8.09 21.20
C VAL A 109 10.89 7.85 21.98
N SER A 110 11.20 6.57 22.21
CA SER A 110 12.51 6.15 22.69
C SER A 110 13.54 6.71 21.72
N ALA A 111 14.52 7.44 22.25
CA ALA A 111 15.62 8.00 21.46
C ALA A 111 16.21 6.92 20.55
N PRO A 112 16.61 7.25 19.31
CA PRO A 112 17.20 6.27 18.41
C PRO A 112 18.37 5.59 19.13
N PRO A 113 18.46 4.24 19.10
CA PRO A 113 19.56 3.55 19.73
C PRO A 113 20.88 4.11 19.16
N PRO A 114 21.94 4.24 19.98
CA PRO A 114 23.22 4.71 19.51
C PRO A 114 23.65 3.84 18.34
N VAL A 115 24.02 4.49 17.22
CA VAL A 115 24.46 3.85 15.98
C VAL A 115 25.63 2.93 16.34
N SER A 116 25.34 1.63 16.47
CA SER A 116 26.40 0.63 16.64
C SER A 116 27.12 0.55 15.32
N ASP A 117 28.42 0.84 15.29
CA ASP A 117 29.29 0.54 14.16
C ASP A 117 29.22 -0.96 13.88
N GLN A 118 28.31 -1.35 12.98
CA GLN A 118 28.19 -2.73 12.55
C GLN A 118 29.33 -3.03 11.60
N PRO A 119 30.04 -4.16 11.78
CA PRO A 119 31.20 -4.48 10.97
C PRO A 119 30.80 -4.62 9.51
N VAL A 120 31.55 -3.97 8.62
CA VAL A 120 31.40 -4.14 7.17
C VAL A 120 31.78 -5.58 6.82
N ARG A 121 30.89 -6.29 6.13
CA ARG A 121 31.19 -7.63 5.61
C ARG A 121 31.90 -7.52 4.28
N GLU A 122 33.20 -7.79 4.27
CA GLU A 122 34.01 -7.80 3.05
C GLU A 122 34.14 -9.22 2.49
N ILE A 123 33.85 -9.37 1.19
CA ILE A 123 33.99 -10.61 0.42
C ILE A 123 35.06 -10.33 -0.64
N ALA A 124 36.24 -10.92 -0.46
CA ALA A 124 37.40 -10.67 -1.32
C ALA A 124 37.23 -11.18 -2.77
N GLY A 125 36.24 -12.03 -3.03
CA GLY A 125 35.93 -12.57 -4.36
C GLY A 125 34.50 -12.26 -4.81
N GLY A 126 34.07 -12.94 -5.88
CA GLY A 126 32.69 -12.88 -6.35
C GLY A 126 31.73 -13.72 -5.51
N VAL A 127 30.44 -13.38 -5.59
CA VAL A 127 29.35 -14.16 -5.00
C VAL A 127 28.76 -15.05 -6.08
N GLY A 128 28.86 -16.36 -5.90
CA GLY A 128 28.27 -17.35 -6.80
C GLY A 128 27.65 -18.53 -6.06
N PRO A 129 27.29 -19.59 -6.79
CA PRO A 129 26.65 -20.76 -6.19
C PRO A 129 27.47 -21.42 -5.08
N ALA A 130 28.80 -21.32 -5.15
CA ALA A 130 29.71 -21.86 -4.13
C ALA A 130 29.73 -21.05 -2.83
N THR A 131 29.56 -19.72 -2.91
CA THR A 131 29.47 -18.86 -1.72
C THR A 131 28.06 -18.83 -1.14
N GLY A 132 27.04 -19.01 -2.00
CA GLY A 132 25.64 -18.91 -1.63
C GLY A 132 25.13 -17.46 -1.48
N ASN A 133 23.89 -17.34 -1.02
CA ASN A 133 23.25 -16.05 -0.76
C ASN A 133 23.91 -15.33 0.43
N VAL A 134 23.93 -13.99 0.37
CA VAL A 134 24.54 -13.16 1.42
C VAL A 134 23.44 -12.42 2.15
N THR A 135 23.42 -12.50 3.48
CA THR A 135 22.56 -11.68 4.34
C THR A 135 23.42 -11.10 5.45
N HIS A 136 23.32 -9.79 5.65
CA HIS A 136 24.11 -9.07 6.65
C HIS A 136 23.35 -7.89 7.22
N SER A 137 23.53 -7.60 8.51
CA SER A 137 22.83 -6.50 9.19
C SER A 137 23.54 -5.13 9.08
N GLY A 138 24.68 -5.07 8.41
CA GLY A 138 25.44 -3.85 8.13
C GLY A 138 25.75 -3.69 6.65
N ASP A 139 26.84 -2.99 6.35
CA ASP A 139 27.31 -2.80 4.97
C ASP A 139 27.99 -4.06 4.41
N VAL A 140 27.84 -4.26 3.11
CA VAL A 140 28.44 -5.39 2.38
C VAL A 140 29.32 -4.87 1.25
N ARG A 141 30.58 -5.34 1.20
CA ARG A 141 31.52 -5.05 0.11
C ARG A 141 31.92 -6.34 -0.59
N ILE A 142 31.74 -6.39 -1.91
CA ILE A 142 32.05 -7.54 -2.76
C ILE A 142 33.07 -7.10 -3.80
N HIS A 143 34.27 -7.68 -3.77
CA HIS A 143 35.36 -7.32 -4.66
C HIS A 143 35.32 -8.00 -6.04
N GLY A 144 34.38 -8.93 -6.25
CA GLY A 144 34.17 -9.58 -7.55
C GLY A 144 32.75 -9.44 -8.08
N ASP A 145 32.43 -10.30 -9.04
CA ASP A 145 31.13 -10.33 -9.70
C ASP A 145 30.08 -11.06 -8.86
N VAL A 146 28.80 -10.76 -9.11
CA VAL A 146 27.68 -11.48 -8.53
C VAL A 146 26.99 -12.28 -9.63
N ALA A 147 27.06 -13.60 -9.49
CA ALA A 147 26.52 -14.53 -10.47
C ALA A 147 24.99 -14.58 -10.45
N LYS A 148 24.44 -15.11 -11.55
CA LYS A 148 23.00 -15.35 -11.72
C LYS A 148 22.35 -16.12 -10.57
N GLY A 149 21.17 -15.64 -10.18
CA GLY A 149 20.30 -16.30 -9.21
C GLY A 149 20.69 -16.07 -7.75
N MET A 150 21.76 -15.31 -7.50
CA MET A 150 22.17 -14.97 -6.14
C MET A 150 21.26 -13.90 -5.54
N ARG A 151 21.08 -13.97 -4.22
CA ARG A 151 20.39 -12.94 -3.43
C ARG A 151 21.34 -12.35 -2.39
N ILE A 152 21.44 -11.03 -2.39
CA ILE A 152 22.24 -10.28 -1.43
C ILE A 152 21.31 -9.32 -0.70
N LYS A 153 21.18 -9.49 0.61
CA LYS A 153 20.41 -8.62 1.50
C LYS A 153 21.34 -7.94 2.49
N ALA A 154 21.24 -6.62 2.59
CA ALA A 154 21.96 -5.82 3.56
C ALA A 154 21.02 -4.76 4.15
N SER A 155 20.98 -4.59 5.47
CA SER A 155 20.29 -3.42 6.04
C SER A 155 21.10 -2.13 5.89
N GLY A 156 22.41 -2.22 5.63
CA GLY A 156 23.26 -1.10 5.25
C GLY A 156 23.35 -0.92 3.74
N SER A 157 24.50 -0.39 3.30
CA SER A 157 24.84 -0.18 1.89
C SER A 157 25.53 -1.39 1.26
N ILE A 158 25.35 -1.59 -0.05
CA ILE A 158 25.99 -2.65 -0.82
C ILE A 158 26.94 -2.02 -1.84
N HIS A 159 28.21 -2.41 -1.77
CA HIS A 159 29.24 -2.01 -2.73
C HIS A 159 29.76 -3.23 -3.49
N ILE A 160 29.68 -3.19 -4.82
CA ILE A 160 30.13 -4.27 -5.69
C ILE A 160 31.15 -3.70 -6.67
N PHE A 161 32.35 -4.27 -6.70
CA PHE A 161 33.43 -3.83 -7.59
C PHE A 161 33.40 -4.53 -8.96
N GLY A 162 32.61 -5.59 -9.12
CA GLY A 162 32.38 -6.29 -10.39
C GLY A 162 31.04 -5.97 -11.06
N ASP A 163 30.65 -6.87 -11.96
CA ASP A 163 29.35 -6.89 -12.62
C ASP A 163 28.34 -7.72 -11.82
N VAL A 164 27.05 -7.47 -12.07
CA VAL A 164 25.99 -8.23 -11.43
C VAL A 164 25.04 -8.76 -12.50
N GLU A 165 24.98 -10.08 -12.59
CA GLU A 165 24.20 -10.81 -13.57
C GLU A 165 22.98 -11.45 -12.90
N ALA A 166 21.77 -11.13 -13.36
CA ALA A 166 20.50 -11.77 -12.96
C ALA A 166 20.39 -12.11 -11.46
N ALA A 167 20.73 -11.16 -10.59
CA ALA A 167 20.75 -11.31 -9.13
C ALA A 167 19.82 -10.28 -8.46
N VAL A 168 19.34 -10.62 -7.26
CA VAL A 168 18.49 -9.74 -6.46
C VAL A 168 19.34 -9.10 -5.38
N LEU A 169 19.41 -7.77 -5.43
CA LEU A 169 20.08 -6.95 -4.42
C LEU A 169 19.00 -6.18 -3.67
N ASP A 170 19.06 -6.22 -2.35
CA ASP A 170 18.16 -5.53 -1.44
C ASP A 170 19.00 -4.84 -0.37
N ALA A 171 19.02 -3.50 -0.41
CA ALA A 171 19.82 -2.67 0.48
C ALA A 171 18.94 -1.68 1.24
N GLY A 172 19.10 -1.60 2.56
CA GLY A 172 18.52 -0.54 3.39
C GLY A 172 19.19 0.83 3.19
N GLY A 173 20.42 0.85 2.69
CA GLY A 173 21.19 2.05 2.34
C GLY A 173 21.33 2.25 0.83
N ASP A 174 22.55 2.55 0.38
CA ASP A 174 22.87 2.78 -1.03
C ASP A 174 23.36 1.51 -1.72
N ILE A 175 23.17 1.42 -3.05
CA ILE A 175 23.77 0.38 -3.89
C ILE A 175 24.74 1.02 -4.88
N VAL A 176 26.02 0.70 -4.76
CA VAL A 176 27.06 1.18 -5.67
C VAL A 176 27.70 -0.01 -6.37
N VAL A 177 27.55 -0.06 -7.68
CA VAL A 177 28.20 -1.08 -8.52
C VAL A 177 29.18 -0.37 -9.45
N THR A 178 30.44 -0.80 -9.43
CA THR A 178 31.48 -0.25 -10.30
C THR A 178 31.29 -0.71 -11.75
N GLY A 179 30.82 -1.95 -11.93
CA GLY A 179 30.40 -2.49 -13.21
C GLY A 179 28.96 -2.14 -13.58
N GLY A 180 28.32 -3.04 -14.31
CA GLY A 180 26.95 -2.91 -14.78
C GLY A 180 25.98 -3.96 -14.26
N PHE A 181 24.72 -3.78 -14.61
CA PHE A 181 23.63 -4.69 -14.28
C PHE A 181 23.18 -5.39 -15.57
N LEU A 182 23.33 -6.71 -15.64
CA LEU A 182 22.93 -7.49 -16.81
C LEU A 182 21.78 -8.43 -16.46
N GLY A 183 20.55 -7.97 -16.71
CA GLY A 183 19.30 -8.62 -16.27
C GLY A 183 19.23 -8.65 -14.75
N SER A 184 18.16 -8.19 -14.09
CA SER A 184 17.96 -8.30 -12.62
C SER A 184 16.72 -7.51 -12.19
N ALA A 185 16.21 -7.79 -10.99
CA ALA A 185 15.31 -6.92 -10.24
C ALA A 185 16.01 -6.50 -8.94
N ARG A 186 16.10 -5.20 -8.65
CA ARG A 186 16.85 -4.68 -7.50
C ARG A 186 16.12 -3.51 -6.86
N SER A 187 15.99 -3.57 -5.54
CA SER A 187 15.38 -2.56 -4.70
C SER A 187 16.43 -1.98 -3.77
N SER A 188 16.55 -0.66 -3.73
CA SER A 188 17.35 0.07 -2.75
C SER A 188 16.45 1.07 -2.05
N HIS A 189 16.59 1.18 -0.74
CA HIS A 189 15.95 2.27 -0.01
C HIS A 189 16.62 3.62 -0.27
N GLY A 190 17.92 3.63 -0.57
CA GLY A 190 18.73 4.80 -0.85
C GLY A 190 19.02 5.03 -2.34
N ARG A 191 20.23 5.51 -2.64
CA ARG A 191 20.73 5.83 -3.97
C ARG A 191 21.22 4.57 -4.69
N ILE A 192 21.09 4.54 -6.02
CA ILE A 192 21.70 3.50 -6.85
C ILE A 192 22.65 4.15 -7.85
N SER A 193 23.91 3.68 -7.88
CA SER A 193 24.93 4.14 -8.81
C SER A 193 25.54 2.96 -9.56
N CYS A 194 25.60 3.05 -10.89
CA CYS A 194 26.17 2.00 -11.74
C CYS A 194 26.79 2.53 -13.02
N LYS A 195 27.59 1.72 -13.70
CA LYS A 195 28.18 2.09 -14.98
C LYS A 195 27.16 1.99 -16.12
N PHE A 196 26.50 0.84 -16.26
CA PHE A 196 25.49 0.60 -17.29
C PHE A 196 24.39 -0.35 -16.79
N LEU A 197 23.22 -0.28 -17.42
CA LEU A 197 22.09 -1.17 -17.17
C LEU A 197 21.59 -1.80 -18.48
N GLN A 198 21.36 -3.10 -18.46
CA GLN A 198 20.80 -3.81 -19.60
C GLN A 198 19.75 -4.82 -19.15
N GLY A 199 18.51 -4.67 -19.64
CA GLY A 199 17.41 -5.58 -19.30
C GLY A 199 17.11 -5.65 -17.80
N ALA A 200 17.41 -4.61 -17.04
CA ALA A 200 17.30 -4.59 -15.58
C ALA A 200 16.10 -3.77 -15.13
N HIS A 201 15.50 -4.18 -14.01
CA HIS A 201 14.51 -3.42 -13.26
C HIS A 201 15.18 -2.92 -11.98
N VAL A 202 15.25 -1.60 -11.83
CA VAL A 202 15.99 -0.93 -10.75
C VAL A 202 15.09 0.09 -10.09
N GLU A 203 14.93 -0.07 -8.79
CA GLU A 203 14.01 0.71 -7.96
C GLU A 203 14.78 1.33 -6.78
N ALA A 204 14.77 2.66 -6.71
CA ALA A 204 15.31 3.45 -5.61
C ALA A 204 14.14 4.14 -4.90
N LEU A 205 13.72 3.61 -3.75
CA LEU A 205 12.48 4.02 -3.08
C LEU A 205 12.49 5.51 -2.66
N ARG A 206 13.57 5.99 -2.05
CA ARG A 206 13.73 7.40 -1.62
C ARG A 206 14.91 8.11 -2.28
N GLY A 207 15.81 7.38 -2.93
CA GLY A 207 17.03 7.92 -3.50
C GLY A 207 16.95 8.28 -4.98
N SER A 208 18.10 8.65 -5.52
CA SER A 208 18.32 8.91 -6.95
C SER A 208 18.99 7.72 -7.64
N ILE A 209 18.84 7.63 -8.96
CA ILE A 209 19.55 6.66 -9.80
C ILE A 209 20.57 7.41 -10.64
N ALA A 210 21.84 7.01 -10.57
CA ALA A 210 22.93 7.55 -11.37
C ALA A 210 23.54 6.47 -12.26
N ILE A 211 23.59 6.72 -13.57
CA ILE A 211 24.13 5.79 -14.57
C ILE A 211 25.22 6.52 -15.36
N GLN A 212 26.41 5.95 -15.42
CA GLN A 212 27.56 6.60 -16.05
C GLN A 212 27.58 6.50 -17.58
N GLU A 213 27.08 5.41 -18.16
CA GLU A 213 27.16 5.15 -19.60
C GLU A 213 25.79 5.01 -20.25
N SER A 214 25.08 3.90 -20.08
CA SER A 214 23.83 3.70 -20.79
C SER A 214 22.83 2.82 -20.04
N SER A 215 21.56 3.01 -20.38
CA SER A 215 20.44 2.20 -19.92
C SER A 215 19.72 1.64 -21.13
N VAL A 216 19.69 0.31 -21.26
CA VAL A 216 19.16 -0.39 -22.43
C VAL A 216 18.04 -1.35 -22.01
N HIS A 217 16.86 -1.23 -22.60
CA HIS A 217 15.68 -2.07 -22.32
C HIS A 217 15.42 -2.25 -20.82
N SER A 218 15.64 -1.18 -20.04
CA SER A 218 15.60 -1.24 -18.58
C SER A 218 14.45 -0.41 -18.03
N PHE A 219 13.98 -0.78 -16.85
CA PHE A 219 12.93 -0.09 -16.14
C PHE A 219 13.54 0.55 -14.90
N LEU A 220 13.43 1.88 -14.80
CA LEU A 220 14.04 2.67 -13.75
C LEU A 220 12.97 3.41 -12.95
N GLU A 221 13.00 3.25 -11.63
CA GLU A 221 12.11 3.94 -10.69
C GLU A 221 12.96 4.63 -9.63
N ALA A 222 12.87 5.95 -9.54
CA ALA A 222 13.53 6.71 -8.49
C ALA A 222 12.54 7.60 -7.75
N GLY A 223 12.56 7.50 -6.42
CA GLY A 223 11.89 8.45 -5.53
C GLY A 223 12.49 9.85 -5.57
N GLY A 224 13.68 10.02 -6.13
CA GLY A 224 14.33 11.31 -6.41
C GLY A 224 14.54 11.53 -7.92
N SER A 225 15.78 11.84 -8.30
CA SER A 225 16.16 12.09 -9.70
C SER A 225 16.82 10.88 -10.38
N ILE A 226 16.68 10.80 -11.70
CA ILE A 226 17.39 9.85 -12.56
C ILE A 226 18.36 10.63 -13.43
N ILE A 227 19.65 10.31 -13.35
CA ILE A 227 20.69 10.96 -14.14
C ILE A 227 21.46 9.90 -14.93
N VAL A 228 21.36 9.96 -16.26
CA VAL A 228 22.03 9.05 -17.19
C VAL A 228 23.02 9.85 -18.04
N ARG A 229 24.31 9.68 -17.79
CA ARG A 229 25.36 10.45 -18.49
C ARG A 229 25.57 10.07 -19.96
N GLY A 230 25.00 8.95 -20.41
CA GLY A 230 24.92 8.63 -21.84
C GLY A 230 23.49 8.35 -22.28
N SER A 231 23.26 7.24 -22.96
CA SER A 231 22.02 7.05 -23.73
C SER A 231 21.01 6.13 -23.04
N VAL A 232 19.73 6.50 -23.11
CA VAL A 232 18.59 5.68 -22.69
C VAL A 232 17.92 5.09 -23.92
N MET A 233 18.05 3.77 -24.11
CA MET A 233 17.58 3.05 -25.30
C MET A 233 16.55 1.99 -24.89
N GLY A 234 15.28 2.34 -25.01
CA GLY A 234 14.17 1.44 -24.68
C GLY A 234 13.90 1.29 -23.19
N GLY A 235 12.66 0.93 -22.88
CA GLY A 235 12.18 0.82 -21.50
C GLY A 235 11.58 2.13 -21.00
N SER A 236 11.58 2.32 -19.68
CA SER A 236 10.91 3.44 -19.05
C SER A 236 11.63 3.94 -17.82
N CYS A 237 11.73 5.26 -17.70
CA CYS A 237 12.37 5.94 -16.58
C CYS A 237 11.34 6.80 -15.84
N TYR A 238 11.17 6.55 -14.55
CA TYR A 238 10.27 7.27 -13.66
C TYR A 238 11.10 8.00 -12.60
N GLY A 239 11.31 9.29 -12.81
CA GLY A 239 11.92 10.18 -11.83
C GLY A 239 10.86 11.01 -11.12
N HIS A 240 10.96 11.13 -9.80
CA HIS A 240 10.08 12.00 -9.03
C HIS A 240 10.32 13.49 -9.31
N GLU A 241 11.58 13.89 -9.50
CA GLU A 241 11.97 15.28 -9.72
C GLU A 241 12.50 15.48 -11.15
N ILE A 242 13.70 14.98 -11.41
CA ILE A 242 14.42 15.25 -12.66
C ILE A 242 14.75 13.92 -13.35
N VAL A 243 14.56 13.89 -14.67
CA VAL A 243 15.11 12.84 -15.52
C VAL A 243 16.06 13.48 -16.52
N GLU A 244 17.35 13.24 -16.34
CA GLU A 244 18.41 13.74 -17.21
C GLU A 244 19.03 12.59 -18.00
N ALA A 245 19.18 12.76 -19.31
CA ALA A 245 19.88 11.82 -20.17
C ALA A 245 20.76 12.57 -21.18
N LYS A 246 21.89 11.99 -21.62
CA LYS A 246 22.61 12.58 -22.76
C LYS A 246 21.84 12.39 -24.05
N SER A 247 21.35 11.17 -24.30
CA SER A 247 20.49 10.89 -25.45
C SER A 247 19.32 10.00 -25.04
N ALA A 248 18.16 10.23 -25.64
CA ALA A 248 16.95 9.46 -25.35
C ALA A 248 16.39 8.83 -26.62
N GLY A 249 16.16 7.52 -26.60
CA GLY A 249 15.69 6.74 -27.73
C GLY A 249 16.80 6.24 -28.65
N SER A 250 16.40 5.70 -29.79
CA SER A 250 17.29 5.20 -30.83
C SER A 250 16.75 5.53 -32.21
N LEU A 251 17.63 5.55 -33.23
CA LEU A 251 17.22 5.73 -34.62
C LEU A 251 16.27 4.63 -35.10
N SER A 252 16.40 3.42 -34.54
CA SER A 252 15.51 2.28 -34.80
C SER A 252 14.09 2.47 -34.24
N GLY A 253 13.85 3.56 -33.49
CA GLY A 253 12.53 3.89 -32.96
C GLY A 253 12.06 2.93 -31.86
N ILE A 254 13.01 2.40 -31.07
CA ILE A 254 12.70 1.60 -29.89
C ILE A 254 11.85 2.46 -28.94
N PRO A 255 10.69 1.96 -28.46
CA PRO A 255 9.84 2.72 -27.56
C PRO A 255 10.57 3.01 -26.24
N THR A 256 10.80 4.29 -25.98
CA THR A 256 11.39 4.80 -24.73
C THR A 256 10.40 5.76 -24.09
N VAL A 257 10.17 5.60 -22.78
CA VAL A 257 9.29 6.46 -22.01
C VAL A 257 10.09 7.17 -20.93
N LEU A 258 10.03 8.50 -20.88
CA LEU A 258 10.66 9.31 -19.84
C LEU A 258 9.58 10.05 -19.06
N ILE A 259 9.55 9.86 -17.75
CA ILE A 259 8.51 10.40 -16.88
C ILE A 259 9.18 11.16 -15.74
N ALA A 260 8.89 12.45 -15.63
CA ALA A 260 9.29 13.30 -14.50
C ALA A 260 8.05 13.77 -13.73
N GLY A 261 8.21 14.10 -12.45
CA GLY A 261 7.10 14.60 -11.62
C GLY A 261 6.21 13.51 -11.03
N HIS A 262 6.55 12.24 -11.24
CA HIS A 262 5.76 11.12 -10.74
C HIS A 262 6.60 10.23 -9.83
N ASN A 263 6.06 9.94 -8.66
CA ASN A 263 6.53 8.82 -7.86
C ASN A 263 5.61 7.63 -8.15
N LYS A 264 6.16 6.58 -8.79
CA LYS A 264 5.36 5.42 -9.21
C LYS A 264 4.73 4.69 -8.01
N HIS A 265 5.45 4.51 -6.90
CA HIS A 265 4.87 3.89 -5.69
C HIS A 265 3.69 4.68 -5.13
N LEU A 266 3.79 6.01 -5.13
CA LEU A 266 2.67 6.85 -4.71
C LEU A 266 1.51 6.76 -5.70
N MET A 267 1.78 6.71 -7.00
CA MET A 267 0.74 6.60 -8.02
C MET A 267 0.04 5.24 -8.00
N ASP A 268 0.79 4.14 -7.86
CA ASP A 268 0.24 2.79 -7.71
C ASP A 268 -0.64 2.72 -6.45
N ARG A 269 -0.24 3.38 -5.36
CA ARG A 269 -1.07 3.51 -4.14
C ARG A 269 -2.33 4.34 -4.40
N VAL A 270 -2.24 5.45 -5.12
CA VAL A 270 -3.40 6.28 -5.50
C VAL A 270 -4.37 5.49 -6.37
N ASP A 271 -3.88 4.71 -7.32
CA ASP A 271 -4.68 3.86 -8.20
C ASP A 271 -5.34 2.71 -7.43
N ALA A 272 -4.63 2.10 -6.47
CA ALA A 272 -5.22 1.11 -5.56
C ALA A 272 -6.34 1.72 -4.69
N ILE A 273 -6.13 2.92 -4.15
CA ILE A 273 -7.14 3.68 -3.39
C ILE A 273 -8.34 3.99 -4.28
N ARG A 274 -8.10 4.42 -5.52
CA ARG A 274 -9.17 4.72 -6.49
C ARG A 274 -10.00 3.48 -6.82
N ALA A 275 -9.35 2.36 -7.12
CA ALA A 275 -10.04 1.10 -7.41
C ALA A 275 -10.88 0.61 -6.22
N ARG A 276 -10.40 0.82 -4.99
CA ARG A 276 -11.17 0.53 -3.77
C ARG A 276 -12.38 1.47 -3.64
N ALA A 277 -12.19 2.77 -3.79
CA ALA A 277 -13.28 3.75 -3.73
C ALA A 277 -14.37 3.47 -4.77
N GLU A 278 -14.00 3.09 -6.00
CA GLU A 278 -14.96 2.73 -7.05
C GLU A 278 -15.80 1.50 -6.68
N ARG A 279 -15.21 0.50 -6.02
CA ARG A 279 -15.96 -0.66 -5.48
C ARG A 279 -16.95 -0.23 -4.39
N ASP A 280 -16.49 0.61 -3.46
CA ASP A 280 -17.29 1.10 -2.34
C ASP A 280 -18.47 1.96 -2.83
N VAL A 281 -18.28 2.78 -3.86
CA VAL A 281 -19.35 3.55 -4.51
C VAL A 281 -20.38 2.62 -5.18
N ARG A 282 -19.95 1.52 -5.82
CA ARG A 282 -20.89 0.53 -6.40
C ARG A 282 -21.76 -0.12 -5.32
N LEU A 283 -21.16 -0.54 -4.21
CA LEU A 283 -21.88 -1.13 -3.07
C LEU A 283 -22.86 -0.12 -2.44
N LEU A 284 -22.48 1.15 -2.36
CA LEU A 284 -23.40 2.22 -1.93
C LEU A 284 -24.59 2.34 -2.88
N GLY A 285 -24.37 2.25 -4.19
CA GLY A 285 -25.45 2.26 -5.18
C GLY A 285 -26.40 1.07 -5.03
N GLU A 286 -25.94 -0.10 -4.59
CA GLU A 286 -26.80 -1.26 -4.25
C GLU A 286 -27.60 -1.00 -2.98
N CYS A 287 -26.95 -0.49 -1.92
CA CYS A 287 -27.63 -0.14 -0.67
C CYS A 287 -28.67 0.98 -0.86
N GLN A 288 -28.39 1.95 -1.74
CA GLN A 288 -29.33 3.00 -2.11
C GLN A 288 -30.53 2.45 -2.88
N ARG A 289 -30.32 1.57 -3.86
CA ARG A 289 -31.41 0.91 -4.60
C ARG A 289 -32.35 0.13 -3.67
N LEU A 290 -31.78 -0.68 -2.77
CA LEU A 290 -32.58 -1.43 -1.78
C LEU A 290 -33.41 -0.49 -0.90
N ARG A 291 -32.81 0.62 -0.47
CA ARG A 291 -33.52 1.63 0.33
C ARG A 291 -34.62 2.30 -0.50
N ASP A 292 -34.35 2.73 -1.71
CA ASP A 292 -35.33 3.45 -2.55
C ASP A 292 -36.51 2.53 -2.95
N GLU A 293 -36.29 1.20 -3.00
CA GLU A 293 -37.34 0.19 -3.19
C GLU A 293 -38.24 0.01 -1.95
N LEU A 294 -37.65 0.01 -0.75
CA LEU A 294 -38.36 -0.35 0.49
C LEU A 294 -38.85 0.85 1.32
N LEU A 295 -38.24 2.03 1.18
CA LEU A 295 -38.64 3.27 1.86
C LEU A 295 -40.10 3.67 1.59
N PRO A 296 -40.63 3.57 0.35
CA PRO A 296 -42.02 3.91 0.07
C PRO A 296 -43.02 2.96 0.72
N VAL A 297 -42.61 1.72 1.06
CA VAL A 297 -43.48 0.75 1.76
C VAL A 297 -43.61 1.14 3.23
N GLU A 298 -42.49 1.55 3.85
CA GLU A 298 -42.44 2.03 5.22
C GLU A 298 -43.22 3.35 5.41
N GLU A 299 -43.09 4.29 4.46
CA GLU A 299 -43.80 5.58 4.49
C GLU A 299 -45.32 5.47 4.29
N ARG A 300 -45.78 4.40 3.63
CA ARG A 300 -47.22 4.08 3.51
C ARG A 300 -47.81 3.51 4.79
N GLY A 301 -46.99 3.19 5.79
CA GLY A 301 -47.41 2.61 7.07
C GLY A 301 -47.68 1.10 7.00
N ASP A 302 -47.26 0.43 5.93
CA ASP A 302 -47.39 -1.02 5.78
C ASP A 302 -46.27 -1.74 6.58
N GLU A 303 -46.62 -2.80 7.32
CA GLU A 303 -45.63 -3.61 8.04
C GLU A 303 -44.78 -4.42 7.05
N LEU A 304 -43.51 -4.03 6.93
CA LEU A 304 -42.51 -4.78 6.18
C LEU A 304 -42.25 -6.16 6.81
N PRO A 305 -42.07 -7.22 6.01
CA PRO A 305 -41.59 -8.51 6.49
C PRO A 305 -40.30 -8.37 7.30
N ILE A 306 -40.14 -9.20 8.33
CA ILE A 306 -38.97 -9.18 9.23
C ILE A 306 -37.66 -9.29 8.42
N GLU A 307 -37.64 -10.08 7.35
CA GLU A 307 -36.48 -10.25 6.47
C GLU A 307 -36.07 -8.95 5.75
N ASP A 308 -37.03 -8.15 5.27
CA ASP A 308 -36.75 -6.88 4.59
C ASP A 308 -36.36 -5.78 5.58
N ARG A 309 -36.91 -5.79 6.80
CA ARG A 309 -36.46 -4.91 7.89
C ARG A 309 -35.02 -5.18 8.30
N VAL A 310 -34.62 -6.46 8.38
CA VAL A 310 -33.24 -6.85 8.65
C VAL A 310 -32.33 -6.42 7.51
N ARG A 311 -32.74 -6.60 6.25
CA ARG A 311 -31.98 -6.15 5.07
C ARG A 311 -31.76 -4.64 5.04
N LEU A 312 -32.80 -3.85 5.32
CA LEU A 312 -32.70 -2.39 5.42
C LEU A 312 -31.75 -1.96 6.53
N TRP A 313 -31.86 -2.58 7.71
CA TRP A 313 -30.99 -2.28 8.84
C TRP A 313 -29.51 -2.61 8.55
N VAL A 314 -29.24 -3.77 7.95
CA VAL A 314 -27.89 -4.15 7.51
C VAL A 314 -27.36 -3.19 6.45
N ALA A 315 -28.20 -2.78 5.49
CA ALA A 315 -27.82 -1.82 4.45
C ALA A 315 -27.52 -0.43 5.04
N ALA A 316 -28.27 0.03 6.04
CA ALA A 316 -28.04 1.29 6.73
C ALA A 316 -26.70 1.32 7.48
N ILE A 317 -26.38 0.24 8.21
CA ILE A 317 -25.09 0.11 8.91
C ILE A 317 -23.93 0.03 7.91
N ARG A 318 -24.07 -0.79 6.86
CA ARG A 318 -23.07 -0.89 5.79
C ARG A 318 -22.83 0.47 5.12
N LYS A 319 -23.89 1.22 4.83
CA LYS A 319 -23.80 2.56 4.24
C LYS A 319 -22.98 3.51 5.11
N GLY A 320 -23.23 3.54 6.43
CA GLY A 320 -22.46 4.37 7.37
C GLY A 320 -20.97 4.04 7.35
N ARG A 321 -20.63 2.74 7.39
CA ARG A 321 -19.24 2.28 7.31
C ARG A 321 -18.57 2.63 5.99
N ILE A 322 -19.24 2.37 4.87
CA ILE A 322 -18.68 2.68 3.54
C ILE A 322 -18.47 4.19 3.37
N HIS A 323 -19.38 5.02 3.92
CA HIS A 323 -19.22 6.47 3.88
C HIS A 323 -17.98 6.93 4.68
N ALA A 324 -17.76 6.36 5.87
CA ALA A 324 -16.55 6.61 6.65
C ALA A 324 -15.28 6.17 5.93
N ASP A 325 -15.30 4.98 5.30
CA ASP A 325 -14.18 4.46 4.51
C ASP A 325 -13.87 5.35 3.29
N LEU A 326 -14.88 5.83 2.57
CA LEU A 326 -14.70 6.77 1.45
C LEU A 326 -14.13 8.12 1.90
N MET A 327 -14.57 8.64 3.05
CA MET A 327 -14.00 9.87 3.62
C MET A 327 -12.52 9.66 3.98
N ARG A 328 -12.16 8.52 4.57
CA ARG A 328 -10.78 8.16 4.89
C ARG A 328 -9.90 8.03 3.63
N LEU A 329 -10.39 7.28 2.64
CA LEU A 329 -9.70 7.06 1.37
C LEU A 329 -9.53 8.36 0.56
N SER A 330 -10.53 9.25 0.58
CA SER A 330 -10.44 10.54 -0.11
C SER A 330 -9.41 11.47 0.54
N SER A 331 -9.36 11.51 1.88
CA SER A 331 -8.32 12.22 2.62
C SER A 331 -6.92 11.67 2.33
N GLU A 332 -6.74 10.34 2.37
CA GLU A 332 -5.47 9.69 2.07
C GLU A 332 -5.01 9.96 0.62
N LYS A 333 -5.94 9.89 -0.34
CA LYS A 333 -5.67 10.25 -1.75
C LYS A 333 -5.23 11.71 -1.88
N SER A 334 -5.91 12.64 -1.20
CA SER A 334 -5.57 14.06 -1.26
C SER A 334 -4.19 14.35 -0.65
N ALA A 335 -3.82 13.64 0.42
CA ALA A 335 -2.49 13.75 1.02
C ALA A 335 -1.40 13.21 0.08
N ALA A 336 -1.62 12.05 -0.54
CA ALA A 336 -0.69 11.46 -1.50
C ALA A 336 -0.48 12.34 -2.74
N LEU A 337 -1.58 12.85 -3.32
CA LEU A 337 -1.51 13.80 -4.44
C LEU A 337 -0.86 15.13 -4.04
N GLY A 338 -1.09 15.58 -2.81
CA GLY A 338 -0.45 16.78 -2.26
C GLY A 338 1.06 16.62 -2.08
N MET A 339 1.58 15.41 -1.86
CA MET A 339 3.01 15.14 -1.86
C MET A 339 3.60 15.20 -3.27
N ILE A 340 2.89 14.68 -4.27
CA ILE A 340 3.31 14.71 -5.67
C ILE A 340 3.36 16.15 -6.18
N ASN A 341 2.29 16.93 -5.94
CA ASN A 341 2.13 18.26 -6.53
C ASN A 341 3.03 19.34 -5.90
N LYS A 342 3.69 19.08 -4.76
CA LYS A 342 4.66 20.00 -4.16
C LYS A 342 5.97 20.07 -4.95
N ASN A 343 6.25 19.09 -5.80
CA ASN A 343 7.45 19.04 -6.62
C ASN A 343 7.24 19.75 -7.97
N HIS A 344 7.09 21.08 -7.92
CA HIS A 344 6.96 21.91 -9.13
C HIS A 344 8.24 21.99 -9.99
N ALA A 345 9.33 21.36 -9.56
CA ALA A 345 10.60 21.33 -10.28
C ALA A 345 10.75 20.15 -11.25
N ALA A 346 9.63 19.48 -11.60
CA ALA A 346 9.63 18.36 -12.53
C ALA A 346 10.21 18.75 -13.89
N ARG A 347 11.28 18.08 -14.32
CA ARG A 347 11.97 18.42 -15.58
C ARG A 347 12.60 17.20 -16.23
N VAL A 348 12.45 17.10 -17.55
CA VAL A 348 13.20 16.14 -18.37
C VAL A 348 14.23 16.90 -19.18
N SER A 349 15.51 16.59 -19.02
CA SER A 349 16.60 17.29 -19.71
C SER A 349 17.39 16.32 -20.58
N VAL A 350 17.59 16.69 -21.84
CA VAL A 350 18.39 15.91 -22.78
C VAL A 350 19.48 16.77 -23.40
N THR A 351 20.74 16.40 -23.16
CA THR A 351 21.90 17.24 -23.51
C THR A 351 22.38 17.10 -24.94
N ASP A 352 22.14 15.98 -25.62
CA ASP A 352 22.57 15.74 -27.01
C ASP A 352 21.36 15.61 -27.94
N LYS A 353 20.69 14.45 -27.96
CA LYS A 353 19.60 14.17 -28.93
C LYS A 353 18.46 13.34 -28.34
N ILE A 354 17.24 13.70 -28.70
CA ILE A 354 16.03 12.89 -28.51
C ILE A 354 15.61 12.33 -29.87
N PHE A 355 15.44 11.02 -29.95
CA PHE A 355 15.00 10.34 -31.17
C PHE A 355 13.46 10.32 -31.30
N PRO A 356 12.92 10.08 -32.51
CA PRO A 356 11.48 9.92 -32.70
C PRO A 356 10.90 8.75 -31.90
N LYS A 357 9.58 8.80 -31.64
CA LYS A 357 8.80 7.82 -30.84
C LYS A 357 9.13 7.77 -29.36
N VAL A 358 9.98 8.67 -28.87
CA VAL A 358 10.17 8.86 -27.43
C VAL A 358 8.94 9.56 -26.86
N LYS A 359 8.35 8.95 -25.84
CA LYS A 359 7.24 9.53 -25.09
C LYS A 359 7.80 10.17 -23.84
N VAL A 360 7.49 11.44 -23.65
CA VAL A 360 7.85 12.20 -22.47
C VAL A 360 6.58 12.59 -21.74
N LEU A 361 6.58 12.42 -20.42
CA LEU A 361 5.50 12.84 -19.55
C LEU A 361 6.12 13.68 -18.43
N VAL A 362 5.70 14.93 -18.30
CA VAL A 362 6.12 15.81 -17.20
C VAL A 362 4.87 16.18 -16.43
N ASP A 363 4.77 15.69 -15.19
CA ASP A 363 3.51 15.68 -14.45
C ASP A 363 2.39 15.08 -15.32
N ASP A 364 1.24 15.71 -15.45
CA ASP A 364 0.12 15.26 -16.28
C ASP A 364 0.26 15.54 -17.80
N ALA A 365 1.33 16.18 -18.27
CA ALA A 365 1.42 16.67 -19.65
C ALA A 365 2.21 15.70 -20.55
N PRO A 366 1.56 14.99 -21.51
CA PRO A 366 2.24 14.09 -22.42
C PRO A 366 2.80 14.83 -23.65
N LEU A 367 3.99 14.41 -24.10
CA LEU A 367 4.61 14.84 -25.36
C LEU A 367 5.21 13.63 -26.07
N GLU A 368 4.86 13.43 -27.33
CA GLU A 368 5.50 12.44 -28.19
C GLU A 368 6.41 13.12 -29.21
N VAL A 369 7.69 12.76 -29.20
CA VAL A 369 8.69 13.35 -30.09
C VAL A 369 8.56 12.73 -31.48
N ARG A 370 8.23 13.56 -32.48
CA ARG A 370 8.02 13.13 -33.88
C ARG A 370 9.27 13.22 -34.75
N ALA A 371 10.20 14.09 -34.41
CA ALA A 371 11.43 14.33 -35.17
C ALA A 371 12.61 14.46 -34.19
N VAL A 372 13.84 14.25 -34.68
CA VAL A 372 15.03 14.37 -33.84
C VAL A 372 15.15 15.80 -33.33
N THR A 373 15.17 15.98 -32.01
CA THR A 373 15.41 17.27 -31.35
C THR A 373 16.69 17.20 -30.55
N GLN A 374 17.37 18.34 -30.38
CA GLN A 374 18.69 18.41 -29.74
C GLN A 374 18.72 19.49 -28.67
N PHE A 375 19.53 19.28 -27.63
CA PHE A 375 19.75 20.24 -26.54
C PHE A 375 18.45 20.79 -25.94
N VAL A 376 17.57 19.91 -25.47
CA VAL A 376 16.24 20.29 -25.01
C VAL A 376 16.07 20.03 -23.52
N SER A 377 15.55 21.03 -22.82
CA SER A 377 14.92 20.89 -21.53
C SER A 377 13.40 20.96 -21.68
N LEU A 378 12.70 19.97 -21.14
CA LEU A 378 11.26 19.82 -21.18
C LEU A 378 10.70 20.07 -19.79
N THR A 379 9.95 21.16 -19.66
CA THR A 379 9.28 21.56 -18.41
C THR A 379 7.80 21.76 -18.68
N LYS A 380 6.95 21.42 -17.73
CA LYS A 380 5.52 21.74 -17.82
C LYS A 380 5.31 23.24 -17.68
N ASP A 381 4.57 23.82 -18.61
CA ASP A 381 4.03 25.16 -18.49
C ASP A 381 2.70 25.09 -17.74
N TYR A 382 2.65 25.63 -16.52
CA TYR A 382 1.46 25.55 -15.67
C TYR A 382 0.30 26.46 -16.12
N GLU A 383 0.57 27.45 -16.98
CA GLU A 383 -0.49 28.31 -17.54
C GLU A 383 -1.21 27.62 -18.70
N ILE A 384 -0.46 26.86 -19.52
CA ILE A 384 -0.96 26.26 -20.77
C ILE A 384 -1.28 24.76 -20.57
N GLY A 385 -0.73 24.11 -19.53
CA GLY A 385 -0.87 22.68 -19.28
C GLY A 385 -0.14 21.81 -20.31
N GLN A 386 0.79 22.38 -21.08
CA GLN A 386 1.57 21.69 -22.10
C GLN A 386 3.06 21.71 -21.76
N ILE A 387 3.82 20.78 -22.36
CA ILE A 387 5.28 20.78 -22.22
C ILE A 387 5.88 21.90 -23.07
N ARG A 388 6.61 22.80 -22.43
CA ARG A 388 7.44 23.83 -23.08
C ARG A 388 8.85 23.26 -23.29
N MET A 389 9.33 23.37 -24.53
CA MET A 389 10.70 23.01 -24.90
C MET A 389 11.57 24.25 -24.78
N THR A 390 12.57 24.23 -23.90
CA THR A 390 13.59 25.27 -23.80
C THR A 390 14.96 24.71 -24.19
N PRO A 391 15.89 25.54 -24.71
CA PRO A 391 17.27 25.11 -24.89
C PRO A 391 17.86 24.66 -23.54
N TYR A 392 18.65 23.59 -23.55
CA TYR A 392 19.40 23.16 -22.37
C TYR A 392 20.35 24.29 -21.92
N GLN A 393 20.23 24.74 -20.67
CA GLN A 393 21.09 25.76 -20.05
C GLN A 393 22.20 25.12 -19.23
#